data_AF-A0A551ZC59-F1
#
_entry.id   AF-A0A551ZC59-F1
#
_cell.length_a   1.000
_cell.length_b   1.000
_cell.length_c   1.000
_cell.angle_alpha   90.00
_cell.angle_beta   90.00
_cell.angle_gamma   90.00
#
_symmetry.space_group_name_H-M   'P 1'
#
loop_
_entity.id
_entity.type
_entity.pdbx_description
1 polymer ?
#
loop_
_entity_poly.entity_id
_entity_poly.type
_entity_poly.pdbx_seq_one_letter_code
_entity_poly.pdbx_strand_id
1 'polypeptide(L)' 'MKTTVIVPPIKCQGIKTKLLSSIKSLADQQNFDRWIEPFCGSGVVAFNLQPKKALY' A
#
# COMPACT_ATOMS: atom_id res chain seq x y z
N MET A 1 -18.12 -6.00 -2.60
CA MET A 1 -18.04 -4.68 -3.27
C MET A 1 -16.64 -4.56 -3.88
N LYS A 2 -16.52 -4.12 -5.14
CA LYS A 2 -15.21 -3.98 -5.81
C LYS A 2 -14.57 -2.69 -5.32
N THR A 3 -13.54 -2.78 -4.46
CA THR A 3 -12.80 -1.60 -4.01
C THR A 3 -12.00 -1.05 -5.18
N THR A 4 -12.25 0.21 -5.56
CA THR A 4 -11.46 0.90 -6.58
C THR A 4 -10.05 1.12 -6.04
N VAL A 5 -9.05 0.59 -6.75
CA VAL A 5 -7.64 0.82 -6.41
C VAL A 5 -7.27 2.25 -6.80
N ILE A 6 -6.74 3.01 -5.86
CA ILE A 6 -6.14 4.32 -6.12
C ILE A 6 -4.80 4.08 -6.82
N VAL A 7 -4.67 4.54 -8.06
CA VAL A 7 -3.42 4.45 -8.83
C VAL A 7 -2.84 5.85 -8.95
N PRO A 8 -1.69 6.14 -8.31
CA PRO A 8 -1.04 7.45 -8.40
C PRO A 8 -0.67 7.82 -9.85
N PRO A 9 -0.77 9.09 -10.25
CA PRO A 9 -0.52 9.55 -11.62
C PRO A 9 0.98 9.66 -11.95
N ILE A 10 1.80 8.75 -11.40
CA ILE A 10 3.24 8.69 -11.61
C ILE A 10 3.59 7.27 -12.05
N LYS A 11 4.26 7.16 -13.20
CA LYS A 11 4.74 5.88 -13.73
C LYS A 11 5.99 5.45 -12.94
N CYS A 12 5.88 4.32 -12.26
CA CYS A 12 7.02 3.66 -11.61
C CYS A 12 7.13 2.23 -12.10
N GLN A 13 8.36 1.78 -12.39
CA GLN A 13 8.61 0.36 -12.67
C GLN A 13 8.33 -0.46 -11.41
N GLY A 14 7.61 -1.58 -11.56
CA GLY A 14 7.27 -2.45 -10.43
C GLY A 14 6.11 -1.94 -9.55
N ILE A 15 5.18 -1.15 -10.10
CA ILE A 15 3.99 -0.70 -9.36
C ILE A 15 3.18 -1.89 -8.85
N LYS A 16 2.87 -1.89 -7.54
CA LYS A 16 2.32 -3.04 -6.81
C LYS A 16 0.78 -3.17 -6.87
N THR A 17 0.11 -2.59 -7.87
CA THR A 17 -1.38 -2.57 -7.97
C THR A 17 -2.02 -3.96 -7.89
N LYS A 18 -1.42 -4.95 -8.56
CA LYS A 18 -1.91 -6.34 -8.59
C LYS A 18 -1.72 -7.10 -7.27
N LEU A 19 -0.83 -6.62 -6.39
CA LEU A 19 -0.47 -7.28 -5.13
C LEU A 19 -1.20 -6.71 -3.92
N LEU A 20 -1.98 -5.64 -4.09
CA LEU A 20 -2.61 -4.92 -2.97
C LEU A 20 -3.51 -5.81 -2.12
N SER A 21 -4.27 -6.74 -2.73
CA SER A 21 -5.13 -7.66 -1.98
C SER A 21 -4.32 -8.57 -1.05
N SER A 22 -3.23 -9.14 -1.54
CA SER A 22 -2.33 -9.99 -0.76
C SER A 22 -1.61 -9.20 0.33
N ILE A 23 -1.11 -8.01 0.01
CA ILE A 23 -0.43 -7.14 0.98
C ILE A 23 -1.39 -6.75 2.10
N LYS A 24 -2.61 -6.33 1.76
CA LYS A 24 -3.64 -5.98 2.75
C LYS A 24 -3.99 -7.18 3.63
N SER A 25 -4.22 -8.35 3.03
CA SER A 25 -4.53 -9.57 3.80
C SER A 25 -3.43 -9.93 4.80
N LEU A 26 -2.16 -9.72 4.45
CA LEU A 26 -1.04 -9.95 5.36
C LEU A 26 -0.96 -8.86 6.43
N ALA A 27 -1.15 -7.60 6.06
CA ALA A 27 -1.13 -6.48 7.00
C ALA A 27 -2.25 -6.60 8.06
N ASP A 28 -3.46 -7.00 7.64
CA ASP A 28 -4.63 -7.18 8.52
C ASP A 28 -4.41 -8.31 9.57
N GLN A 29 -3.46 -9.23 9.32
CA GLN A 29 -3.09 -10.31 10.25
C GLN A 29 -2.01 -9.89 11.26
N GLN A 30 -1.41 -8.72 11.09
CA GLN A 30 -0.32 -8.24 11.94
C GLN A 30 -0.82 -7.13 12.86
N ASN A 31 -0.34 -7.14 14.10
CA ASN A 31 -0.53 -6.00 15.00
C ASN A 31 0.73 -5.13 14.95
N PHE A 32 0.62 -3.91 14.41
CA PHE A 32 1.73 -2.96 14.29
C PHE A 32 1.29 -1.54 14.62
N ASP A 33 2.17 -0.73 15.22
CA ASP A 33 1.87 0.69 15.52
C ASP A 33 2.13 1.62 14.33
N ARG A 34 3.17 1.33 13.52
CA ARG A 34 3.61 2.19 12.42
C ARG A 34 3.95 1.36 11.19
N TRP A 35 3.46 1.82 10.04
CA TRP A 35 3.86 1.33 8.73
C TRP A 35 5.20 1.95 8.32
N ILE A 36 6.18 1.13 7.95
CA ILE A 36 7.48 1.59 7.47
C ILE A 36 7.66 1.09 6.03
N GLU A 37 7.79 1.99 5.06
CA GLU A 37 7.93 1.62 3.64
C GLU A 37 9.06 2.40 2.95
N PRO A 38 10.33 2.00 3.16
CA PRO A 38 11.51 2.71 2.66
C PRO A 38 11.61 2.77 1.12
N PHE A 39 10.84 1.92 0.43
CA PHE A 39 10.80 1.79 -1.03
C PHE A 39 9.37 1.96 -1.54
N CYS A 40 8.77 3.11 -1.23
CA CYS A 40 7.37 3.41 -1.53
C CYS A 40 7.10 3.56 -3.04
N GLY A 41 8.10 3.96 -3.84
CA GLY A 41 7.96 4.15 -5.28
C GLY A 41 6.85 5.16 -5.59
N SER A 42 5.77 4.72 -6.27
CA SER A 42 4.61 5.59 -6.52
C SER A 42 3.71 5.81 -5.30
N GLY A 43 3.94 5.10 -4.19
CA GLY A 43 3.09 5.16 -2.99
C GLY A 43 1.79 4.36 -3.10
N VAL A 44 1.63 3.54 -4.15
CA VAL A 44 0.35 2.82 -4.41
C VAL A 44 -0.11 1.95 -3.25
N VAL A 45 0.79 1.38 -2.46
CA VAL A 45 0.43 0.54 -1.30
C VAL A 45 -0.12 1.43 -0.19
N ALA A 46 0.69 2.40 0.25
CA ALA A 46 0.33 3.41 1.24
C ALA A 46 -1.05 4.06 1.01
N PHE A 47 -1.31 4.57 -0.20
CA PHE A 47 -2.58 5.25 -0.50
C PHE A 47 -3.80 4.34 -0.45
N ASN A 48 -3.64 3.04 -0.71
CA ASN A 48 -4.74 2.09 -0.65
C ASN A 48 -4.93 1.47 0.75
N LEU A 49 -3.85 1.29 1.51
CA LEU A 49 -3.91 0.74 2.87
C LEU A 49 -4.25 1.79 3.93
N GLN A 50 -3.88 3.05 3.72
CA GLN A 50 -4.13 4.19 4.62
C GLN A 50 -3.78 3.90 6.10
N PRO A 51 -2.55 3.46 6.40
CA PRO A 51 -2.11 3.24 7.78
C PRO A 51 -2.16 4.54 8.60
N LYS A 52 -2.60 4.46 9.86
CA LYS A 52 -2.77 5.63 10.74
C LYS A 52 -1.46 6.36 11.03
N LYS A 53 -0.36 5.62 11.18
CA LYS A 53 1.00 6.14 11.34
C LYS A 53 1.88 5.49 10.29
N ALA A 54 2.59 6.30 9.52
CA ALA A 54 3.48 5.81 8.49
C ALA A 54 4.80 6.59 8.46
N LEU A 55 5.86 5.93 8.05
CA LEU A 55 7.11 6.53 7.59
C LEU A 55 7.45 5.90 6.24
N TYR A 56 7.65 6.74 5.23
CA TYR A 56 7.93 6.35 3.86
C TYR A 56 9.39 6.65 3.51
#